data_AF-A0A538D806-F1
#
_entry.id   AF-A0A538D806-F1
#
_cell.length_a   1.000
_cell.length_b   1.000
_cell.length_c   1.000
_cell.angle_alpha   90.00
_cell.angle_beta   90.00
_cell.angle_gamma   90.00
#
_symmetry.space_group_name_H-M   'P 1'
#
loop_
_entity.id
_entity.type
_entity.pdbx_description
1 polymer ?
#
loop_
_entity_poly.entity_id
_entity_poly.type
_entity_poly.pdbx_seq_one_letter_code
_entity_poly.pdbx_strand_id
1 'polypeptide(L)'
;MGEKVPQLVDKEPRPLSRVERTLLDFVLEGPDGSPELRAQGASAVAVSACDCGCKSVGLEPARDAPDADAGDGAYGLSADGTSPTGTDVEVTLHVVFGRLTELEIWDGSMTESESRGELPDISTLRYRERD
;
A
#
# COMPACT_ATOMS: atom_id res chain seq x y z
N MET A 1 7.94 -9.44 -27.81
CA MET A 1 6.87 -8.58 -27.25
C MET A 1 7.38 -8.18 -25.89
N GLY A 2 7.60 -6.89 -25.65
CA GLY A 2 8.10 -6.45 -24.34
C GLY A 2 7.02 -6.68 -23.29
N GLU A 3 7.39 -7.31 -22.17
CA GLU A 3 6.51 -7.44 -21.02
C GLU A 3 6.05 -6.04 -20.59
N LYS A 4 4.74 -5.85 -20.48
CA LYS A 4 4.17 -4.58 -20.05
C LYS A 4 4.44 -4.45 -18.55
N VAL A 5 5.32 -3.52 -18.18
CA VAL A 5 5.57 -3.20 -16.76
C VAL A 5 4.29 -2.56 -16.20
N PRO A 6 3.72 -3.10 -15.11
CA PRO A 6 2.58 -2.49 -14.41
C PRO A 6 2.84 -1.02 -14.06
N GLN A 7 1.84 -0.16 -14.22
CA GLN A 7 1.93 1.25 -13.86
C GLN A 7 0.73 1.70 -13.02
N LEU A 8 0.98 2.53 -12.02
CA LEU A 8 -0.05 3.38 -11.44
C LEU A 8 -0.45 4.43 -12.49
N VAL A 9 -1.72 4.42 -12.86
CA VAL A 9 -2.30 5.39 -13.78
C VAL A 9 -3.19 6.36 -13.02
N ASP A 10 -3.01 7.65 -13.28
CA ASP A 10 -3.77 8.72 -12.63
C ASP A 10 -5.29 8.50 -12.77
N LYS A 11 -6.00 8.84 -11.70
CA LYS A 11 -7.46 8.78 -11.58
C LYS A 11 -7.96 10.06 -10.92
N GLU A 12 -9.25 10.32 -11.08
CA GLU A 12 -9.92 11.35 -10.28
C GLU A 12 -9.77 11.03 -8.78
N PRO A 13 -9.35 11.99 -7.95
CA PRO A 13 -9.23 11.79 -6.51
C PRO A 13 -10.52 11.27 -5.90
N ARG A 14 -10.40 10.24 -5.06
CA ARG A 14 -11.55 9.64 -4.36
C ARG A 14 -11.18 9.23 -2.93
N PRO A 15 -12.17 9.17 -2.01
CA PRO A 15 -11.96 8.52 -0.73
C PRO A 15 -11.44 7.08 -0.91
N LEU A 16 -10.64 6.64 0.05
CA LEU A 16 -10.26 5.23 0.15
C LEU A 16 -11.51 4.36 0.32
N SER A 17 -11.52 3.22 -0.37
CA SER A 17 -12.52 2.19 -0.12
C SER A 17 -12.36 1.65 1.30
N ARG A 18 -13.40 0.96 1.82
CA ARG A 18 -13.32 0.36 3.16
C ARG A 18 -12.13 -0.59 3.29
N VAL A 19 -11.85 -1.37 2.26
CA VAL A 19 -10.73 -2.32 2.26
C VAL A 19 -9.39 -1.58 2.25
N GLU A 20 -9.19 -0.64 1.32
CA GLU A 20 -7.97 0.18 1.25
C GLU A 20 -7.70 0.88 2.59
N ARG A 21 -8.75 1.43 3.20
CA ARG A 21 -8.68 2.07 4.50
C ARG A 21 -8.25 1.10 5.60
N THR A 22 -8.88 -0.07 5.68
CA THR A 22 -8.52 -1.08 6.67
C THR A 22 -7.08 -1.56 6.53
N LEU A 23 -6.60 -1.77 5.29
CA LEU A 23 -5.21 -2.19 5.04
C LEU A 23 -4.21 -1.08 5.41
N LEU A 24 -4.50 0.17 5.01
CA LEU A 24 -3.69 1.32 5.37
C LEU A 24 -3.60 1.49 6.90
N ASP A 25 -4.74 1.46 7.58
CA ASP A 25 -4.80 1.60 9.04
C ASP A 25 -4.01 0.46 9.72
N PHE A 26 -4.15 -0.79 9.25
CA PHE A 26 -3.37 -1.91 9.79
C PHE A 26 -1.87 -1.65 9.70
N VAL A 27 -1.35 -1.31 8.51
CA VAL A 27 0.09 -1.08 8.32
C VAL A 27 0.59 0.09 9.19
N LEU A 28 -0.21 1.15 9.32
CA LEU A 28 0.10 2.32 10.16
C LEU A 28 0.00 2.04 11.67
N GLU A 29 -0.76 1.04 12.10
CA GLU A 29 -0.79 0.57 13.50
C GLU A 29 0.43 -0.29 13.85
N GLY A 30 1.20 -0.72 12.85
CA GLY A 30 2.43 -1.47 13.00
C GLY A 30 3.57 -0.73 13.71
N PRO A 31 4.66 -1.44 14.01
CA PRO A 31 5.79 -0.92 14.80
C PRO A 31 6.46 0.31 14.17
N ASP A 32 6.49 0.37 12.84
CA ASP A 32 7.12 1.47 12.08
C ASP A 32 6.16 2.61 11.73
N GLY A 33 4.88 2.50 12.10
CA GLY A 33 3.93 3.58 11.91
C GLY A 33 4.24 4.76 12.84
N SER A 34 4.69 5.89 12.30
CA SER A 34 4.91 7.11 13.08
C SER A 34 3.60 7.89 13.29
N PRO A 35 3.53 8.80 14.30
CA PRO A 35 2.38 9.69 14.45
C PRO A 35 2.09 10.54 13.20
N GLU A 36 3.14 10.99 12.49
CA GLU A 36 3.04 11.77 11.27
C GLU A 36 2.44 10.96 10.13
N LEU A 37 2.88 9.71 9.94
CA LEU A 37 2.31 8.81 8.94
C LEU A 37 0.84 8.50 9.25
N ARG A 38 0.47 8.33 10.52
CA ARG A 38 -0.94 8.16 10.93
C ARG A 38 -1.78 9.40 10.62
N ALA A 39 -1.25 10.60 10.86
CA ALA A 39 -1.92 11.84 10.52
C ALA A 39 -2.12 11.98 9.00
N GLN A 40 -1.11 11.61 8.20
CA GLN A 40 -1.24 11.54 6.75
C GLN A 40 -2.31 10.55 6.31
N GLY A 41 -2.28 9.31 6.82
CA GLY A 41 -3.25 8.27 6.50
C GLY A 41 -4.69 8.63 6.88
N ALA A 42 -4.89 9.42 7.94
CA ALA A 42 -6.21 9.94 8.32
C ALA A 42 -6.84 10.82 7.23
N SER A 43 -6.02 11.50 6.43
CA SER A 43 -6.45 12.45 5.39
C SER A 43 -6.28 11.92 3.95
N ALA A 44 -5.62 10.78 3.76
CA ALA A 44 -5.24 10.27 2.46
C ALA A 44 -6.43 9.95 1.57
N VAL A 45 -6.30 10.30 0.29
CA VAL A 45 -7.21 9.92 -0.80
C VAL A 45 -6.47 9.07 -1.82
N ALA A 46 -7.21 8.24 -2.57
CA ALA A 46 -6.64 7.53 -3.72
C ALA A 46 -6.66 8.46 -4.94
N VAL A 47 -5.51 8.57 -5.62
CA VAL A 47 -5.31 9.45 -6.79
C VAL A 47 -4.86 8.70 -8.03
N SER A 48 -4.49 7.43 -7.89
CA SER A 48 -4.16 6.55 -9.01
C SER A 48 -4.53 5.11 -8.68
N ALA A 49 -4.56 4.26 -9.70
CA ALA A 49 -4.79 2.83 -9.55
C ALA A 49 -3.88 2.07 -10.51
N CYS A 50 -3.46 0.86 -10.13
CA CYS A 50 -2.62 0.06 -11.00
C CYS A 50 -3.40 -0.47 -12.22
N ASP A 51 -2.73 -0.56 -13.36
CA ASP A 51 -3.32 -0.99 -14.63
C ASP A 51 -3.12 -2.48 -14.94
N CYS A 52 -2.46 -3.24 -14.05
CA CYS A 52 -2.22 -4.68 -14.20
C CYS A 52 -3.33 -5.57 -13.61
N GLY A 53 -4.29 -4.98 -12.87
CA GLY A 53 -5.39 -5.71 -12.23
C GLY A 53 -5.23 -5.92 -10.72
N CYS A 54 -4.03 -5.68 -10.17
CA CYS A 54 -3.82 -5.63 -8.73
C CYS A 54 -4.64 -4.51 -8.08
N LYS A 55 -4.75 -4.54 -6.75
CA LYS A 55 -5.54 -3.57 -5.99
C LYS A 55 -4.71 -2.39 -5.47
N SER A 56 -3.47 -2.24 -5.93
CA SER A 56 -2.61 -1.11 -5.56
C SER A 56 -3.21 0.23 -5.97
N VAL A 57 -3.03 1.23 -5.10
CA VAL A 57 -3.49 2.61 -5.31
C VAL A 57 -2.41 3.60 -4.92
N GLY A 58 -2.25 4.65 -5.72
CA GLY A 58 -1.47 5.81 -5.29
C GLY A 58 -2.26 6.63 -4.28
N LEU A 59 -1.56 7.14 -3.28
CA LEU A 59 -2.09 7.91 -2.16
C LEU A 59 -1.66 9.36 -2.26
N GLU A 60 -2.57 10.27 -1.91
CA GLU A 60 -2.25 11.67 -1.67
C GLU A 60 -2.81 12.07 -0.29
N PRO A 61 -1.95 12.25 0.73
CA PRO A 61 -2.33 12.88 1.99
C PRO A 61 -2.70 14.36 1.79
N ALA A 62 -3.42 14.95 2.75
CA ALA A 62 -3.64 16.38 2.76
C ALA A 62 -2.31 17.15 2.78
N ARG A 63 -2.27 18.28 2.07
CA ARG A 63 -1.03 19.06 1.89
C ARG A 63 -0.44 19.56 3.21
N ASP A 64 -1.29 19.84 4.19
CA ASP A 64 -0.94 20.32 5.53
C ASP A 64 -0.67 19.21 6.55
N ALA A 65 -0.80 17.93 6.16
CA ALA A 65 -0.38 16.82 7.01
C ALA A 65 1.15 16.87 7.24
N PRO A 66 1.63 16.52 8.44
CA PRO A 66 3.06 16.58 8.78
C PRO A 66 3.85 15.53 8.01
N ASP A 67 5.06 15.88 7.59
CA ASP A 67 6.01 14.93 6.99
C ASP A 67 6.63 14.06 8.09
N ALA A 68 6.77 12.76 7.85
CA ALA A 68 7.50 11.87 8.75
C ALA A 68 9.01 12.03 8.54
N ASP A 69 9.81 11.71 9.57
CA ASP A 69 11.25 11.56 9.38
C ASP A 69 11.54 10.36 8.46
N ALA A 70 12.16 10.62 7.33
CA ALA A 70 12.46 9.63 6.29
C ALA A 70 13.95 9.54 5.96
N GLY A 71 14.80 10.29 6.69
CA GLY A 71 16.19 10.48 6.28
C GLY A 71 16.29 10.91 4.82
N ASP A 72 17.12 10.20 4.04
CA ASP A 72 17.50 10.60 2.69
C ASP A 72 16.62 10.05 1.56
N GLY A 73 15.48 9.38 1.82
CA GLY A 73 14.76 8.79 0.68
C GLY A 73 13.43 8.10 0.92
N ALA A 74 13.32 6.92 0.34
CA ALA A 74 12.09 6.12 0.25
C ALA A 74 12.22 4.83 1.08
N TYR A 75 11.12 4.43 1.72
CA TYR A 75 11.02 3.18 2.46
C TYR A 75 9.59 2.64 2.43
N GLY A 76 9.44 1.35 2.73
CA GLY A 76 8.15 0.67 2.83
C GLY A 76 7.85 0.22 4.25
N LEU A 77 6.58 0.28 4.64
CA LEU A 77 6.05 -0.48 5.78
C LEU A 77 5.25 -1.65 5.21
N SER A 78 5.60 -2.87 5.58
CA SER A 78 5.04 -4.06 4.94
C SER A 78 4.32 -4.97 5.92
N ALA A 79 3.28 -5.62 5.42
CA ALA A 79 2.59 -6.70 6.08
C ALA A 79 2.28 -7.82 5.08
N ASP A 80 2.35 -9.05 5.53
CA ASP A 80 2.02 -10.23 4.73
C ASP A 80 0.74 -10.86 5.27
N GLY A 81 -0.08 -11.39 4.37
CA GLY A 81 -1.24 -12.21 4.73
C GLY A 81 -1.59 -13.18 3.63
N THR A 82 -2.70 -13.89 3.81
CA THR A 82 -3.19 -14.86 2.86
C THR A 82 -4.61 -14.48 2.44
N SER A 83 -4.90 -14.57 1.14
CA SER A 83 -6.23 -14.36 0.60
C SER A 83 -7.17 -15.51 0.99
N PRO A 84 -8.51 -15.33 0.85
CA PRO A 84 -9.47 -16.41 1.08
C PRO A 84 -9.26 -17.65 0.19
N THR A 85 -8.58 -17.48 -0.94
CA THR A 85 -8.22 -18.54 -1.90
C THR A 85 -6.88 -19.21 -1.59
N GLY A 86 -6.19 -18.79 -0.52
CA GLY A 86 -4.92 -19.38 -0.10
C GLY A 86 -3.70 -18.80 -0.80
N THR A 87 -3.83 -17.67 -1.49
CA THR A 87 -2.70 -16.98 -2.14
C THR A 87 -2.05 -16.03 -1.14
N ASP A 88 -0.73 -16.03 -1.07
CA ASP A 88 -0.02 -15.06 -0.25
C ASP A 88 -0.06 -13.67 -0.89
N VAL A 89 -0.34 -12.67 -0.06
CA VAL A 89 -0.48 -11.28 -0.48
C VAL A 89 0.38 -10.40 0.41
N GLU A 90 1.27 -9.65 -0.21
CA GLU A 90 2.07 -8.60 0.42
C GLU A 90 1.32 -7.27 0.30
N VAL A 91 1.26 -6.53 1.41
CA VAL A 91 0.74 -5.16 1.48
C VAL A 91 1.88 -4.26 1.90
N THR A 92 2.30 -3.36 1.02
CA THR A 92 3.41 -2.45 1.27
C THR A 92 2.95 -1.00 1.13
N LEU A 93 3.09 -0.23 2.21
CA LEU A 93 2.85 1.20 2.22
C LEU A 93 4.17 1.91 1.90
N HIS A 94 4.24 2.50 0.71
CA HIS A 94 5.41 3.26 0.27
C HIS A 94 5.38 4.68 0.81
N VAL A 95 6.51 5.07 1.41
CA VAL A 95 6.78 6.41 1.93
C VAL A 95 7.97 6.98 1.15
N VAL A 96 7.79 8.16 0.57
CA VAL A 96 8.85 8.85 -0.18
C VAL A 96 9.01 10.25 0.38
N PHE A 97 10.23 10.61 0.80
CA PHE A 97 10.51 11.90 1.45
C PHE A 97 9.53 12.23 2.59
N GLY A 98 9.21 11.21 3.40
CA GLY A 98 8.34 11.36 4.56
C GLY A 98 6.84 11.42 4.24
N ARG A 99 6.44 11.20 2.98
CA ARG A 99 5.04 11.25 2.53
C ARG A 99 4.53 9.90 2.05
N LEU A 100 3.29 9.54 2.41
CA LEU A 100 2.62 8.37 1.82
C LEU A 100 2.43 8.58 0.31
N THR A 101 2.82 7.61 -0.51
CA THR A 101 2.70 7.71 -1.97
C THR A 101 1.91 6.57 -2.59
N GLU A 102 1.96 5.36 -2.03
CA GLU A 102 1.29 4.20 -2.58
C GLU A 102 0.95 3.18 -1.49
N LEU A 103 -0.24 2.60 -1.58
CA LEU A 103 -0.57 1.35 -0.92
C LEU A 103 -0.50 0.26 -1.99
N GLU A 104 0.62 -0.46 -2.01
CA GLU A 104 0.85 -1.58 -2.91
C GLU A 104 0.21 -2.84 -2.32
N ILE A 105 -0.49 -3.59 -3.17
CA ILE A 105 -1.10 -4.88 -2.83
C ILE A 105 -0.67 -5.87 -3.91
N TRP A 106 0.22 -6.77 -3.54
CA TRP A 106 0.89 -7.68 -4.46
C TRP A 106 0.67 -9.14 -4.09
N ASP A 107 -0.02 -9.87 -4.96
CA ASP A 107 -0.33 -11.31 -4.85
C ASP A 107 0.49 -12.17 -5.83
N GLY A 108 1.50 -11.58 -6.48
CA GLY A 108 2.30 -12.23 -7.54
C GLY A 108 3.68 -12.70 -7.10
N SER A 109 4.07 -12.56 -5.83
CA SER A 109 5.45 -12.81 -5.36
C SER A 109 5.87 -14.28 -5.42
N MET A 110 4.92 -15.23 -5.39
CA MET A 110 5.23 -16.66 -5.39
C MET A 110 4.90 -17.41 -6.69
N THR A 111 4.26 -16.77 -7.67
CA THR A 111 3.69 -17.49 -8.83
C THR A 111 4.29 -17.14 -10.19
N GLU A 112 5.29 -16.25 -10.27
CA GLU A 112 5.84 -15.72 -11.55
C GLU A 112 4.72 -15.32 -12.54
N SER A 113 3.56 -14.88 -12.02
CA SER A 113 2.35 -14.67 -12.80
C SER A 113 1.79 -13.28 -12.58
N GLU A 114 1.00 -12.79 -13.55
CA GLU A 114 0.22 -11.57 -13.42
C GLU A 114 -0.61 -11.59 -12.14
N SER A 115 -0.72 -10.43 -11.49
CA SER A 115 -1.57 -10.25 -10.31
C SER A 115 -3.01 -10.67 -10.62
N ARG A 116 -3.63 -11.41 -9.70
CA ARG A 116 -5.07 -11.77 -9.80
C ARG A 116 -5.96 -10.75 -9.11
N GLY A 117 -5.35 -9.72 -8.50
CA GLY A 117 -6.05 -8.72 -7.71
C GLY A 117 -6.66 -9.31 -6.46
N GLU A 118 -6.04 -10.34 -5.89
CA GLU A 118 -6.43 -10.89 -4.60
C GLU A 118 -6.10 -9.91 -3.47
N LEU A 119 -6.91 -9.98 -2.41
CA LEU A 119 -6.76 -9.17 -1.21
C LEU A 119 -6.49 -10.11 -0.03
N PRO A 120 -5.65 -9.73 0.93
CA PRO A 120 -5.44 -10.55 2.12
C PRO A 120 -6.71 -10.58 2.96
N ASP A 121 -6.98 -11.70 3.61
CA ASP A 121 -7.89 -11.72 4.75
C ASP A 121 -7.22 -10.96 5.89
N ILE A 122 -7.91 -9.93 6.40
CA ILE A 122 -7.38 -9.05 7.44
C ILE A 122 -6.95 -9.80 8.71
N SER A 123 -7.60 -10.93 9.02
CA SER A 123 -7.28 -11.75 10.20
C SER A 123 -5.94 -12.50 10.06
N THR A 124 -5.45 -12.64 8.84
CA THR A 124 -4.19 -13.31 8.52
C THR A 124 -3.01 -12.36 8.47
N LEU A 125 -3.24 -11.04 8.39
CA LEU A 125 -2.17 -10.06 8.26
C LEU A 125 -1.20 -10.11 9.45
N ARG A 126 0.09 -10.06 9.14
CA ARG A 126 1.19 -9.98 10.10
C ARG A 126 2.18 -8.91 9.63
N TYR A 127 2.68 -8.10 10.55
CA TYR A 127 3.75 -7.16 10.24
C TYR A 127 5.00 -7.91 9.82
N ARG A 128 5.64 -7.41 8.76
CA ARG A 128 6.95 -7.90 8.34
C ARG A 128 8.02 -7.14 9.09
N GLU A 129 8.98 -7.84 9.68
CA GLU A 129 10.12 -7.19 10.32
C GLU A 129 11.00 -6.54 9.25
N ARG A 130 11.52 -5.34 9.52
CA ARG A 130 12.54 -4.71 8.66
C ARG A 130 13.88 -5.40 8.95
N ASP A 131 14.40 -6.13 7.96
CA ASP A 131 15.77 -6.68 7.98
C ASP A 131 16.85 -5.57 7.97
#